data_AF-A0A7X9PEX7-F1
#
_entry.id   AF-A0A7X9PEX7-F1
#
_cell.length_a   1.000
_cell.length_b   1.000
_cell.length_c   1.000
_cell.angle_alpha   90.00
_cell.angle_beta   90.00
_cell.angle_gamma   90.00
#
_symmetry.space_group_name_H-M   'P 1'
#
loop_
_entity.id
_entity.type
_entity.pdbx_description
1 polymer ?
#
loop_
_entity_poly.entity_id
_entity_poly.type
_entity_poly.pdbx_seq_one_letter_code
_entity_poly.pdbx_strand_id
1 'polypeptide(L)'
;MKNLERFSLQDLSTKRVVNGIYTRIADIFPAIAWKIHPNALQNKAKIKELKDKYRGKRCVIVANGASLKKTDLNKLQGEITFGLNRIYLFFASTEFRPTFYIAADNLFIDQYSQEISTLTMKKFINWDRRNLFTQQTLVSFISNLSMY
;
A
#
# COMPACT_ATOMS: atom_id res chain seq x y z
N MET A 1 -32.32 -0.23 3.51
CA MET A 1 -31.59 1.05 3.66
C MET A 1 -30.66 0.94 4.85
N LYS A 2 -29.34 0.84 4.66
CA LYS A 2 -28.36 0.67 5.76
C LYS A 2 -27.86 2.03 6.25
N ASN A 3 -28.10 2.29 7.55
CA ASN A 3 -27.51 3.27 8.46
C ASN A 3 -26.68 4.42 7.85
N LEU A 4 -27.35 5.56 7.66
CA LEU A 4 -26.72 6.89 7.50
C LEU A 4 -26.30 7.52 8.85
N GLU A 5 -26.50 6.84 9.98
CA GLU A 5 -26.26 7.36 11.34
C GLU A 5 -24.79 7.61 11.71
N ARG A 6 -23.84 7.36 10.79
CA ARG A 6 -22.39 7.54 11.08
C ARG A 6 -21.86 8.94 10.80
N PHE A 7 -22.65 9.81 10.17
CA PHE A 7 -22.23 11.16 9.80
C PHE A 7 -23.19 12.20 10.37
N SER A 8 -22.71 13.01 11.33
CA SER A 8 -23.42 14.23 11.71
C SER A 8 -23.27 15.24 10.57
N LEU A 9 -24.39 15.75 10.06
CA LEU A 9 -24.40 16.82 9.05
C LEU A 9 -23.68 18.09 9.55
N GLN A 10 -23.55 18.25 10.87
CA GLN A 10 -22.87 19.39 11.50
C GLN A 10 -21.33 19.32 11.32
N ASP A 11 -20.77 18.15 11.00
CA ASP A 11 -19.32 17.96 10.79
C ASP A 11 -18.87 18.23 9.33
N LEU A 12 -19.84 18.45 8.43
CA LEU A 12 -19.62 18.67 7.00
C LEU A 12 -19.47 20.16 6.70
N SER A 13 -18.24 20.67 6.80
CA SER A 13 -17.94 22.00 6.26
C SER A 13 -18.00 21.99 4.73
N THR A 14 -18.44 23.09 4.14
CA THR A 14 -18.46 23.29 2.67
C THR A 14 -17.10 23.00 2.05
N LYS A 15 -16.02 23.41 2.74
CA LYS A 15 -14.63 23.11 2.34
C LYS A 15 -14.35 21.61 2.26
N ARG A 16 -14.86 20.79 3.20
CA ARG A 16 -14.71 19.33 3.15
C ARG A 16 -15.46 18.71 1.98
N VAL A 17 -16.66 19.20 1.68
CA VAL A 17 -17.46 18.72 0.53
C VAL A 17 -16.76 19.05 -0.79
N VAL A 18 -16.37 20.31 -0.98
CA VAL A 18 -15.66 20.76 -2.19
C VAL A 18 -14.34 20.00 -2.37
N ASN A 19 -13.55 19.87 -1.30
CA ASN A 19 -12.30 19.11 -1.34
C ASN A 19 -12.56 17.64 -1.69
N GLY A 20 -13.61 17.03 -1.12
CA GLY A 20 -13.97 15.65 -1.42
C GLY A 20 -14.44 15.41 -2.86
N ILE A 21 -15.04 16.41 -3.52
CA ILE A 21 -15.38 16.37 -4.94
C ILE A 21 -14.10 16.51 -5.78
N TYR A 22 -13.26 17.50 -5.44
CA TYR A 22 -11.99 17.73 -6.13
C TYR A 22 -11.10 16.48 -6.10
N THR A 23 -10.93 15.86 -4.92
CA THR A 23 -10.15 14.61 -4.79
C THR A 23 -10.70 13.52 -5.70
N ARG A 24 -12.03 13.32 -5.74
CA ARG A 24 -12.66 12.30 -6.60
C ARG A 24 -12.43 12.57 -8.08
N ILE A 25 -12.48 13.83 -8.52
CA ILE A 25 -12.19 14.21 -9.90
C ILE A 25 -10.71 13.96 -10.21
N ALA A 26 -9.80 14.34 -9.30
CA ALA A 26 -8.37 14.12 -9.47
C ALA A 26 -8.01 12.62 -9.58
N ASP A 27 -8.73 11.75 -8.85
CA ASP A 27 -8.54 10.30 -8.88
C ASP A 27 -8.91 9.65 -10.23
N ILE A 28 -9.67 10.35 -11.10
CA ILE A 28 -10.01 9.86 -12.45
C ILE A 28 -8.76 9.73 -13.32
N PHE A 29 -7.80 10.65 -13.23
CA PHE A 29 -6.61 10.61 -14.08
C PHE A 29 -5.72 9.38 -13.82
N PRO A 30 -5.37 9.06 -12.56
CA PRO A 30 -4.69 7.81 -12.25
C PRO A 30 -5.50 6.56 -12.65
N ALA A 31 -6.82 6.60 -12.54
CA ALA A 31 -7.71 5.51 -12.97
C ALA A 31 -7.57 5.20 -14.46
N ILE A 32 -7.64 6.26 -15.28
CA ILE A 32 -7.47 6.15 -16.74
C ILE A 32 -6.07 5.63 -17.04
N ALA A 33 -5.04 6.21 -16.43
CA ALA A 33 -3.66 5.76 -16.59
C ALA A 33 -3.49 4.27 -16.22
N TRP A 34 -4.12 3.78 -15.15
CA TRP A 34 -4.09 2.37 -14.77
C TRP A 34 -4.70 1.44 -15.83
N LYS A 35 -5.67 1.92 -16.61
CA LYS A 35 -6.29 1.15 -17.68
C LYS A 35 -5.43 1.13 -18.94
N ILE A 36 -4.90 2.28 -19.35
CA ILE A 36 -4.31 2.44 -20.70
C ILE A 36 -2.78 2.41 -20.73
N HIS A 37 -2.10 2.70 -19.62
CA HIS A 37 -0.66 2.89 -19.63
C HIS A 37 0.08 1.54 -19.82
N PRO A 38 1.06 1.42 -20.74
CA PRO A 38 1.79 0.16 -20.98
C PRO A 38 2.43 -0.43 -19.71
N ASN A 39 3.06 0.41 -18.90
CA ASN A 39 3.63 -0.01 -17.61
C ASN A 39 2.57 -0.58 -16.65
N ALA A 40 1.30 -0.14 -16.71
CA ALA A 40 0.23 -0.75 -15.92
C ALA A 40 -0.09 -2.17 -16.39
N LEU A 41 -0.04 -2.44 -17.70
CA LEU A 41 -0.25 -3.79 -18.25
C LEU A 41 0.85 -4.75 -17.79
N GLN A 42 2.12 -4.35 -17.94
CA GLN A 42 3.26 -5.14 -17.45
C GLN A 42 3.18 -5.36 -15.94
N ASN A 43 2.81 -4.31 -15.19
CA ASN A 43 2.62 -4.40 -13.76
C ASN A 43 1.50 -5.39 -13.37
N LYS A 44 0.36 -5.36 -14.05
CA LYS A 44 -0.73 -6.32 -13.83
C LYS A 44 -0.29 -7.75 -14.11
N ALA A 45 0.54 -8.00 -15.12
CA ALA A 45 1.12 -9.31 -15.38
C ALA A 45 1.99 -9.80 -14.21
N LYS A 46 2.91 -8.95 -13.71
CA LYS A 46 3.74 -9.25 -12.53
C LYS A 46 2.94 -9.55 -11.26
N ILE A 47 1.78 -8.92 -11.10
CA ILE A 47 0.86 -9.19 -9.98
C ILE A 47 0.10 -10.50 -10.21
N LYS A 48 -0.34 -10.75 -11.44
CA LYS A 48 -1.04 -11.99 -11.82
C LYS A 48 -0.18 -13.23 -11.58
N GLU A 49 1.13 -13.16 -11.78
CA GLU A 49 2.09 -14.23 -11.45
C GLU A 49 2.11 -14.62 -9.97
N LEU A 50 1.62 -13.75 -9.07
CA LEU A 50 1.52 -14.04 -7.65
C LEU A 50 0.21 -14.73 -7.26
N LYS A 51 -0.77 -14.78 -8.17
CA LYS A 51 -2.06 -15.44 -7.92
C LYS A 51 -1.81 -16.91 -7.56
N ASP A 52 -2.38 -17.34 -6.44
CA ASP A 52 -2.29 -18.71 -5.89
C ASP A 52 -0.85 -19.21 -5.58
N LYS A 53 0.18 -18.39 -5.74
CA LYS A 53 1.60 -18.76 -5.52
C LYS A 53 1.90 -19.24 -4.09
N TYR A 54 1.12 -18.76 -3.11
CA TYR A 54 1.26 -19.11 -1.70
C TYR A 54 0.01 -19.81 -1.13
N ARG A 55 -0.81 -20.42 -2.00
CA ARG A 55 -2.03 -21.12 -1.58
C ARG A 55 -1.71 -22.21 -0.55
N GLY A 56 -2.50 -22.26 0.53
CA GLY A 56 -2.31 -23.21 1.62
C GLY A 56 -1.18 -22.87 2.59
N LYS A 57 -0.40 -21.81 2.34
CA LYS A 57 0.61 -21.31 3.30
C LYS A 57 0.00 -20.31 4.26
N ARG A 58 0.51 -20.29 5.48
CA ARG A 58 0.17 -19.26 6.46
C ARG A 58 0.76 -17.91 6.03
N CYS A 59 0.00 -16.86 6.29
CA CYS A 59 0.36 -15.48 5.95
C CYS A 59 0.09 -14.57 7.14
N VAL A 60 1.05 -13.70 7.47
CA VAL A 60 0.94 -12.76 8.59
C VAL A 60 1.07 -11.32 8.10
N ILE A 61 0.12 -10.47 8.48
CA ILE A 61 0.17 -9.03 8.19
C ILE A 61 0.75 -8.34 9.43
N VAL A 62 1.88 -7.65 9.24
CA VAL A 62 2.60 -6.94 10.29
C VAL A 62 2.35 -5.44 10.12
N ALA A 63 1.37 -4.95 10.87
CA ALA A 63 1.00 -3.54 10.92
C ALA A 63 1.76 -2.78 12.02
N ASN A 64 1.62 -1.46 12.07
CA ASN A 64 2.40 -0.57 12.94
C ASN A 64 1.75 -0.26 14.30
N GLY A 65 1.00 -1.21 14.87
CA GLY A 65 0.36 -1.03 16.17
C GLY A 65 1.39 -0.93 17.32
N ALA A 66 1.04 -0.27 18.42
CA ALA A 66 1.92 -0.14 19.59
C ALA A 66 2.32 -1.49 20.22
N SER A 67 1.48 -2.52 20.06
CA SER A 67 1.76 -3.90 20.49
C SER A 67 3.00 -4.49 19.83
N LEU A 68 3.38 -3.99 18.64
CA LEU A 68 4.54 -4.48 17.91
C LEU A 68 5.85 -4.30 18.69
N LYS A 69 5.95 -3.27 19.53
CA LYS A 69 7.12 -3.00 20.37
C LYS A 69 7.46 -4.11 21.35
N LYS A 70 6.46 -4.89 21.76
CA LYS A 70 6.61 -6.03 22.69
C LYS A 70 6.54 -7.38 21.98
N THR A 71 6.45 -7.38 20.65
CA THR A 71 6.30 -8.59 19.85
C THR A 71 7.66 -9.02 19.32
N ASP A 72 8.04 -10.26 19.59
CA ASP A 72 9.23 -10.86 18.98
C ASP A 72 8.93 -11.24 17.52
N LEU A 73 9.36 -10.37 16.60
CA LEU A 73 9.16 -10.56 15.16
C LEU A 73 10.07 -11.61 14.53
N ASN A 74 11.12 -12.05 15.23
CA ASN A 74 11.99 -13.09 14.71
C ASN A 74 11.24 -14.44 14.63
N LYS A 75 10.16 -14.62 15.39
CA LYS A 75 9.26 -15.79 15.29
C LYS A 75 8.51 -15.90 13.96
N LEU A 76 8.54 -14.85 13.15
CA LEU A 76 7.92 -14.83 11.82
C LEU A 76 8.92 -15.19 10.70
N GLN A 77 10.17 -15.53 11.04
CA GLN A 77 11.12 -16.04 10.06
C GLN A 77 10.57 -17.30 9.36
N GLY A 78 10.70 -17.36 8.04
CA GLY A 78 10.16 -18.45 7.21
C GLY A 78 8.67 -18.34 6.86
N GLU A 79 7.91 -17.45 7.52
CA GLU A 79 6.51 -17.20 7.18
C GLU A 79 6.36 -16.20 6.02
N ILE A 80 5.25 -16.31 5.29
CA ILE A 80 4.87 -15.27 4.32
C ILE A 80 4.35 -14.07 5.09
N THR A 81 5.00 -12.92 4.92
CA THR A 81 4.71 -11.73 5.70
C THR A 81 4.52 -10.48 4.84
N PHE A 82 3.53 -9.68 5.22
CA PHE A 82 3.28 -8.36 4.65
C PHE A 82 3.58 -7.29 5.70
N GLY A 83 4.66 -6.54 5.50
CA GLY A 83 5.02 -5.41 6.35
C GLY A 83 4.45 -4.11 5.82
N LEU A 84 3.81 -3.31 6.67
CA LEU A 84 3.10 -2.09 6.26
C LEU A 84 3.86 -0.81 6.66
N ASN A 85 3.79 0.24 5.84
CA ASN A 85 4.28 1.61 6.12
C ASN A 85 5.67 1.65 6.79
N ARG A 86 5.82 2.12 8.04
CA ARG A 86 7.13 2.29 8.70
C ARG A 86 7.64 1.04 9.42
N ILE A 87 7.21 -0.16 9.02
CA ILE A 87 7.69 -1.42 9.61
C ILE A 87 9.21 -1.57 9.57
N TYR A 88 9.86 -0.96 8.57
CA TYR A 88 11.31 -0.99 8.37
C TYR A 88 12.09 -0.31 9.50
N LEU A 89 11.45 0.49 10.35
CA LEU A 89 12.11 1.05 11.55
C LEU A 89 12.53 -0.05 12.54
N PHE A 90 11.87 -1.21 12.52
CA PHE A 90 12.24 -2.36 13.36
C PHE A 90 13.41 -3.17 12.80
N PHE A 91 13.89 -2.86 11.59
CA PHE A 91 14.96 -3.63 10.95
C PHE A 91 16.34 -3.43 11.59
N ALA A 92 16.53 -2.33 12.31
CA ALA A 92 17.76 -2.04 13.03
C ALA A 92 17.90 -2.87 14.32
N SER A 93 16.78 -3.29 14.91
CA SER A 93 16.74 -4.02 16.19
C SER A 93 16.29 -5.48 16.07
N THR A 94 15.96 -5.94 14.85
CA THR A 94 15.46 -7.29 14.60
C THR A 94 16.01 -7.84 13.28
N GLU A 95 16.08 -9.17 13.18
CA GLU A 95 16.41 -9.86 11.93
C GLU A 95 15.19 -9.97 10.99
N PHE A 96 14.00 -9.66 11.50
CA PHE A 96 12.77 -9.70 10.74
C PHE A 96 12.87 -8.84 9.46
N ARG A 97 12.60 -9.45 8.31
CA ARG A 97 12.38 -8.78 7.03
C ARG A 97 11.12 -9.34 6.40
N PRO A 98 10.14 -8.50 6.04
CA PRO A 98 8.90 -8.98 5.47
C PRO A 98 9.15 -9.56 4.07
N THR A 99 8.39 -10.60 3.70
CA THR A 99 8.39 -11.13 2.33
C THR A 99 7.97 -10.04 1.33
N PHE A 100 6.96 -9.25 1.73
CA PHE A 100 6.40 -8.18 0.93
C PHE A 100 6.25 -6.90 1.76
N TYR A 101 6.63 -5.77 1.18
CA TYR A 101 6.38 -4.45 1.74
C TYR A 101 5.15 -3.82 1.10
N ILE A 102 4.30 -3.13 1.86
CA ILE A 102 3.14 -2.40 1.32
C ILE A 102 3.13 -0.95 1.83
N ALA A 103 2.91 -0.01 0.92
CA ALA A 103 2.50 1.36 1.23
C ALA A 103 1.40 1.78 0.24
N ALA A 104 0.21 2.11 0.76
CA ALA A 104 -0.95 2.48 -0.06
C ALA A 104 -1.38 3.94 0.13
N ASP A 105 -1.08 4.54 1.29
CA ASP A 105 -1.44 5.93 1.57
C ASP A 105 -0.53 6.89 0.81
N ASN A 106 -1.14 7.77 0.02
CA ASN A 106 -0.42 8.68 -0.87
C ASN A 106 0.42 9.70 -0.10
N LEU A 107 -0.09 10.25 1.01
CA LEU A 107 0.63 11.24 1.82
C LEU A 107 1.86 10.60 2.48
N PHE A 108 1.70 9.38 3.00
CA PHE A 108 2.78 8.58 3.53
C PHE A 108 3.85 8.29 2.47
N ILE A 109 3.45 7.87 1.27
CA ILE A 109 4.39 7.58 0.18
C ILE A 109 5.16 8.84 -0.23
N ASP A 110 4.48 9.98 -0.35
CA ASP A 110 5.11 11.26 -0.71
C ASP A 110 6.20 11.62 0.30
N GLN A 111 5.91 11.47 1.60
CA GLN A 111 6.83 11.81 2.68
C GLN A 111 8.03 10.85 2.77
N TYR A 112 7.84 9.55 2.54
CA TYR A 112 8.84 8.51 2.83
C TYR A 112 9.37 7.79 1.58
N SER A 113 9.12 8.31 0.38
CA SER A 113 9.52 7.68 -0.89
C SER A 113 11.00 7.29 -0.95
N GLN A 114 11.90 8.15 -0.45
CA GLN A 114 13.34 7.87 -0.40
C GLN A 114 13.66 6.68 0.51
N GLU A 115 13.11 6.64 1.73
CA GLU A 115 13.27 5.51 2.66
C GLU A 115 12.70 4.22 2.07
N ILE A 116 11.51 4.28 1.46
CA ILE A 116 10.87 3.12 0.81
C ILE A 116 11.73 2.60 -0.34
N SER A 117 12.42 3.49 -1.05
CA SER A 117 13.25 3.15 -2.20
C SER A 117 14.46 2.29 -1.83
N THR A 118 15.03 2.48 -0.65
CA THR A 118 16.20 1.70 -0.19
C THR A 118 15.86 0.27 0.21
N LEU A 119 14.58 -0.04 0.44
CA LEU A 119 14.18 -1.37 0.87
C LEU A 119 14.40 -2.40 -0.25
N THR A 120 14.83 -3.62 0.11
CA THR A 120 15.30 -4.64 -0.84
C THR A 120 14.30 -5.76 -1.09
N MET A 121 13.16 -5.78 -0.40
CA MET A 121 12.08 -6.75 -0.65
C MET A 121 11.14 -6.27 -1.77
N LYS A 122 10.30 -7.18 -2.29
CA LYS A 122 9.24 -6.83 -3.25
C LYS A 122 8.23 -5.91 -2.58
N LYS A 123 7.90 -4.80 -3.25
CA LYS A 123 7.04 -3.73 -2.73
C LYS A 123 5.72 -3.67 -3.49
N PHE A 124 4.65 -3.38 -2.79
CA PHE A 124 3.36 -2.99 -3.36
C PHE A 124 3.08 -1.53 -3.00
N ILE A 125 3.13 -0.66 -4.00
CA ILE A 125 2.99 0.78 -3.83
C ILE A 125 1.76 1.27 -4.58
N ASN A 126 1.07 2.29 -4.07
CA ASN A 126 -0.04 2.87 -4.82
C ASN A 126 0.39 3.41 -6.20
N TRP A 127 -0.36 3.04 -7.23
CA TRP A 127 -0.16 3.43 -8.63
C TRP A 127 -0.15 4.95 -8.84
N ASP A 128 -0.89 5.68 -8.01
CA ASP A 128 -0.96 7.15 -8.09
C ASP A 128 0.40 7.80 -7.87
N ARG A 129 1.31 7.11 -7.18
CA ARG A 129 2.68 7.57 -6.87
C ARG A 129 3.76 6.84 -7.65
N ARG A 130 3.41 6.15 -8.74
CA ARG A 130 4.37 5.42 -9.60
C ARG A 130 5.56 6.25 -10.07
N ASN A 131 5.36 7.55 -10.27
CA ASN A 131 6.41 8.46 -10.75
C ASN A 131 7.58 8.59 -9.76
N LEU A 132 7.36 8.30 -8.48
CA LEU A 132 8.41 8.31 -7.45
C LEU A 132 9.28 7.04 -7.47
N PHE A 133 8.90 6.00 -8.23
CA PHE A 133 9.52 4.67 -8.20
C PHE A 133 9.88 4.13 -9.60
N THR A 134 10.09 5.01 -10.58
CA THR A 134 10.22 4.65 -12.01
C THR A 134 11.38 3.71 -12.34
N GLN A 135 12.46 3.72 -11.54
CA GLN A 135 13.65 2.89 -11.76
C GLN A 135 13.70 1.62 -10.91
N GLN A 136 12.64 1.29 -10.16
CA GLN A 136 12.68 0.17 -9.22
C GLN A 136 12.04 -1.10 -9.78
N THR A 137 12.87 -2.12 -9.97
CA THR A 137 12.47 -3.43 -10.49
C THR A 137 11.61 -4.24 -9.51
N LEU A 138 11.80 -4.00 -8.20
CA LEU A 138 11.11 -4.70 -7.11
C LEU A 138 9.74 -4.09 -6.75
N VAL A 139 9.32 -3.01 -7.41
CA VAL A 139 8.03 -2.38 -7.16
C VAL A 139 6.97 -2.96 -8.08
N SER A 140 5.87 -3.39 -7.48
CA SER A 140 4.60 -3.62 -8.15
C SER A 140 3.61 -2.56 -7.67
N PHE A 141 2.83 -2.00 -8.57
CA PHE A 141 1.87 -0.97 -8.26
C PHE A 141 0.47 -1.55 -8.05
N ILE A 142 -0.26 -1.06 -7.07
CA ILE A 142 -1.65 -1.41 -6.79
C ILE A 142 -2.52 -0.18 -6.99
N SER A 143 -3.73 -0.34 -7.52
CA SER A 143 -4.65 0.79 -7.72
C SER A 143 -5.67 0.83 -6.58
N ASN A 144 -5.91 2.01 -6.00
CA ASN A 144 -6.97 2.22 -5.01
C ASN A 144 -8.38 1.94 -5.57
N LEU A 145 -8.53 1.96 -6.90
CA LEU A 145 -9.81 1.81 -7.58
C LEU A 145 -10.15 0.36 -7.94
N SER A 146 -9.32 -0.64 -7.57
CA SER A 146 -9.67 -2.06 -7.76
C SER A 146 -10.54 -2.64 -6.65
N MET A 147 -11.06 -1.81 -5.75
CA MET A 147 -12.03 -2.20 -4.72
C MET A 147 -13.49 -1.84 -5.08
N TYR A 148 -13.75 -1.35 -6.30
CA TYR A 148 -15.09 -1.15 -6.86
C TYR A 148 -15.25 -1.85 -8.20
#